data_AF-A0A965NC17-F1
#
_entry.id   AF-A0A965NC17-F1
#
_cell.length_a   1.000
_cell.length_b   1.000
_cell.length_c   1.000
_cell.angle_alpha   90.00
_cell.angle_beta   90.00
_cell.angle_gamma   90.00
#
_symmetry.space_group_name_H-M   'P 1'
#
loop_
_entity.id
_entity.type
_entity.pdbx_description
1 polymer ?
#
loop_
_entity_poly.entity_id
_entity_poly.type
_entity_poly.pdbx_seq_one_letter_code
_entity_poly.pdbx_strand_id
1 'polypeptide(L)'
;MTFFTQLKEQTDSARQYVLGAPIIQDALDGNIVLEQYIAFLSQAFHHVKHTVPLLMACGARLDDRHNWLRTAIAEYIEEEIGHEEWILNDIRACGADPEVVRHSQPHITTELMVAYAYHQIDRGNPVGFFGMVHVLEGTSIALASAAAAKIQTSLN
;
A
#
# COMPACT_ATOMS: atom_id res chain seq x y z
N MET A 1 -18.82 22.64 -3.16
CA MET A 1 -18.09 21.46 -2.65
C MET A 1 -16.78 21.37 -3.41
N THR A 2 -15.64 21.20 -2.73
CA THR A 2 -14.34 21.09 -3.42
C THR A 2 -14.20 19.69 -4.02
N PHE A 3 -13.35 19.52 -5.03
CA PHE A 3 -13.03 18.20 -5.59
C PHE A 3 -12.52 17.23 -4.51
N PHE A 4 -11.71 17.74 -3.57
CA PHE A 4 -11.22 16.95 -2.45
C PHE A 4 -12.34 16.44 -1.53
N THR A 5 -13.33 17.27 -1.20
CA THR A 5 -14.51 16.82 -0.43
C THR A 5 -15.27 15.76 -1.19
N GLN A 6 -15.49 15.95 -2.49
CA GLN A 6 -16.15 14.96 -3.33
C GLN A 6 -15.39 13.64 -3.37
N LEU A 7 -14.07 13.67 -3.54
CA LEU A 7 -13.22 12.48 -3.53
C LEU A 7 -13.39 11.69 -2.23
N LYS A 8 -13.29 12.38 -1.08
CA LYS A 8 -13.46 11.76 0.24
C LYS A 8 -14.83 11.12 0.43
N GLU A 9 -15.90 11.78 -0.02
CA GLU A 9 -17.25 11.26 0.09
C GLU A 9 -17.46 10.04 -0.82
N GLN A 10 -16.97 10.11 -2.06
CA GLN A 10 -17.13 9.03 -3.03
C GLN A 10 -16.30 7.79 -2.70
N THR A 11 -15.17 7.95 -2.01
CA THR A 11 -14.31 6.83 -1.60
C THR A 11 -14.56 6.35 -0.17
N ASP A 12 -15.54 6.92 0.56
CA ASP A 12 -15.79 6.54 1.96
C ASP A 12 -16.15 5.06 2.08
N SER A 13 -17.04 4.55 1.24
CA SER A 13 -17.43 3.13 1.26
C SER A 13 -16.24 2.18 1.05
N ALA A 14 -15.35 2.49 0.10
CA ALA A 14 -14.14 1.73 -0.14
C ALA A 14 -13.16 1.80 1.04
N ARG A 15 -13.02 2.97 1.66
CA ARG A 15 -12.23 3.13 2.89
C ARG A 15 -12.80 2.28 4.04
N GLN A 16 -14.11 2.34 4.29
CA GLN A 16 -14.77 1.54 5.32
C GLN A 16 -14.61 0.04 5.06
N TYR A 17 -14.65 -0.39 3.79
CA TYR A 17 -14.39 -1.77 3.42
C TYR A 17 -12.98 -2.23 3.81
N VAL A 18 -11.95 -1.42 3.54
CA VAL A 18 -10.57 -1.72 3.95
C VAL A 18 -10.43 -1.74 5.47
N LEU A 19 -11.01 -0.74 6.16
CA LEU A 19 -10.99 -0.65 7.62
C LEU A 19 -11.69 -1.84 8.29
N GLY A 20 -12.76 -2.33 7.69
CA GLY A 20 -13.52 -3.49 8.17
C GLY A 20 -12.90 -4.84 7.83
N ALA A 21 -11.75 -4.89 7.17
CA ALA A 21 -11.08 -6.15 6.86
C ALA A 21 -10.72 -6.90 8.16
N PRO A 22 -10.98 -8.22 8.27
CA PRO A 22 -10.77 -8.96 9.53
C PRO A 22 -9.36 -8.80 10.10
N ILE A 23 -8.33 -8.86 9.26
CA ILE A 23 -6.93 -8.70 9.71
C ILE A 23 -6.64 -7.31 10.30
N ILE A 24 -7.34 -6.28 9.84
CA ILE A 24 -7.21 -4.91 10.35
C ILE A 24 -7.90 -4.80 11.71
N GLN A 25 -9.08 -5.40 11.86
CA GLN A 25 -9.79 -5.46 13.14
C GLN A 25 -8.99 -6.29 14.17
N ASP A 26 -8.48 -7.45 13.78
CA ASP A 26 -7.65 -8.31 14.63
C ASP A 26 -6.40 -7.55 15.13
N ALA A 27 -5.76 -6.76 14.25
CA ALA A 27 -4.62 -5.93 14.63
C ALA A 27 -4.99 -4.82 15.62
N LEU A 28 -6.14 -4.16 15.42
CA LEU A 28 -6.62 -3.08 16.30
C LEU A 28 -7.09 -3.58 17.67
N ASP A 29 -7.71 -4.75 17.69
CA ASP A 29 -8.19 -5.39 18.91
C ASP A 29 -7.06 -6.11 19.67
N GLY A 30 -5.91 -6.33 19.02
CA GLY A 30 -4.77 -7.04 19.59
C GLY A 30 -4.92 -8.57 19.55
N ASN A 31 -5.83 -9.08 18.71
CA ASN A 31 -6.07 -10.51 18.50
C ASN A 31 -5.22 -11.11 17.38
N ILE A 32 -4.45 -10.29 16.67
CA ILE A 32 -3.58 -10.74 15.59
C ILE A 32 -2.51 -11.72 16.09
N VAL A 33 -2.34 -12.83 15.38
CA VAL A 33 -1.26 -13.79 15.66
C VAL A 33 -0.08 -13.62 14.70
N LEU A 34 1.07 -14.15 15.08
CA LEU A 34 2.33 -13.98 14.35
C LEU A 34 2.23 -14.45 12.89
N GLU A 35 1.58 -15.58 12.64
CA GLU A 35 1.42 -16.13 11.29
C GLU A 35 0.56 -15.22 10.40
N GLN A 36 -0.48 -14.59 10.95
CA GLN A 36 -1.31 -13.63 10.22
C GLN A 36 -0.50 -12.38 9.86
N TYR A 37 0.32 -11.88 10.80
CA TYR A 37 1.16 -10.72 10.55
C TYR A 37 2.24 -10.99 9.51
N ILE A 38 2.92 -12.14 9.58
CA ILE A 38 3.89 -12.57 8.56
C ILE A 38 3.20 -12.72 7.19
N ALA A 39 2.01 -13.32 7.14
CA ALA A 39 1.25 -13.46 5.89
C ALA A 39 0.88 -12.10 5.29
N PHE A 40 0.46 -11.14 6.14
CA PHE A 40 0.20 -9.75 5.73
C PHE A 40 1.46 -9.08 5.18
N LEU A 41 2.57 -9.10 5.92
CA LEU A 41 3.84 -8.51 5.50
C LEU A 41 4.35 -9.14 4.19
N SER A 42 4.15 -10.45 4.01
CA SER A 42 4.54 -11.14 2.77
C SER A 42 3.80 -10.59 1.56
N GLN A 43 2.48 -10.37 1.68
CA GLN A 43 1.71 -9.74 0.60
C GLN A 43 2.01 -8.25 0.48
N ALA A 44 2.30 -7.57 1.60
CA ALA A 44 2.70 -6.18 1.60
C ALA A 44 3.99 -5.97 0.80
N PHE A 45 5.01 -6.81 1.01
CA PHE A 45 6.26 -6.78 0.23
C PHE A 45 5.99 -6.84 -1.27
N HIS A 46 5.14 -7.79 -1.69
CA HIS A 46 4.84 -7.96 -3.11
C HIS A 46 4.07 -6.81 -3.74
N HIS A 47 3.37 -5.97 -2.96
CA HIS A 47 2.76 -4.75 -3.49
C HIS A 47 3.70 -3.54 -3.43
N VAL A 48 4.39 -3.33 -2.28
CA VAL A 48 5.25 -2.14 -2.05
C VAL A 48 6.42 -2.12 -3.02
N LYS A 49 6.98 -3.27 -3.39
CA LYS A 49 8.07 -3.33 -4.39
C LYS A 49 7.69 -2.75 -5.76
N HIS A 50 6.40 -2.56 -6.03
CA HIS A 50 5.91 -1.92 -7.26
C HIS A 50 5.60 -0.42 -7.11
N THR A 51 5.63 0.15 -5.91
CA THR A 51 5.31 1.58 -5.69
C THR A 51 6.18 2.49 -6.54
N VAL A 52 7.50 2.37 -6.42
CA VAL A 52 8.45 3.18 -7.21
C VAL A 52 8.30 2.93 -8.73
N PRO A 53 8.29 1.68 -9.23
CA PRO A 53 8.00 1.41 -10.65
C PRO A 53 6.68 2.00 -11.18
N LEU A 54 5.60 1.93 -10.40
CA LEU A 54 4.30 2.49 -10.75
C LEU A 54 4.35 4.02 -10.81
N LEU A 55 5.00 4.67 -9.84
CA LEU A 55 5.21 6.12 -9.84
C LEU A 55 6.01 6.58 -11.06
N MET A 56 7.09 5.88 -11.40
CA MET A 56 7.88 6.13 -12.60
C MET A 56 7.04 5.97 -13.88
N ALA A 57 6.27 4.88 -13.98
CA ALA A 57 5.40 4.60 -15.13
C ALA A 57 4.27 5.63 -15.28
N CYS A 58 3.69 6.09 -14.16
CA CYS A 58 2.69 7.14 -14.10
C CYS A 58 3.28 8.46 -14.58
N GLY A 59 4.39 8.89 -13.97
CA GLY A 59 5.10 10.11 -14.34
C GLY A 59 5.44 10.14 -15.83
N ALA A 60 5.94 9.05 -16.40
CA ALA A 60 6.28 8.97 -17.82
C ALA A 60 5.08 9.21 -18.77
N ARG A 61 3.85 8.93 -18.35
CA ARG A 61 2.63 9.00 -19.18
C ARG A 61 1.77 10.25 -18.96
N LEU A 62 2.15 11.15 -18.06
CA LEU A 62 1.42 12.40 -17.85
C LEU A 62 1.51 13.32 -19.08
N ASP A 63 0.38 13.88 -19.50
CA ASP A 63 0.33 14.92 -20.52
C ASP A 63 0.78 16.30 -19.96
N ASP A 64 0.89 17.29 -20.85
CA ASP A 64 1.35 18.64 -20.48
C ASP A 64 0.43 19.31 -19.44
N ARG A 65 -0.87 19.01 -19.46
CA ARG A 65 -1.84 19.55 -18.50
C ARG A 65 -1.54 19.08 -17.07
N HIS A 66 -0.98 17.88 -16.93
CA HIS A 66 -0.61 17.29 -15.64
C HIS A 66 0.88 17.44 -15.32
N ASN A 67 1.65 18.20 -16.10
CA ASN A 67 3.10 18.32 -15.92
C ASN A 67 3.50 18.80 -14.50
N TRP A 68 2.65 19.59 -13.86
CA TRP A 68 2.84 20.06 -12.49
C TRP A 68 2.92 18.92 -11.45
N LEU A 69 2.37 17.73 -11.74
CA LEU A 69 2.46 16.55 -10.87
C LEU A 69 3.84 15.89 -10.89
N ARG A 70 4.65 16.11 -11.93
CA ARG A 70 5.93 15.39 -12.09
C ARG A 70 6.91 15.68 -10.95
N THR A 71 6.93 16.90 -10.43
CA THR A 71 7.77 17.25 -9.28
C THR A 71 7.33 16.49 -8.03
N ALA A 72 6.04 16.48 -7.73
CA ALA A 72 5.50 15.73 -6.59
C ALA A 72 5.74 14.22 -6.73
N ILE A 73 5.65 13.67 -7.96
CA ILE A 73 5.98 12.26 -8.22
C ILE A 73 7.47 11.99 -7.96
N ALA A 74 8.36 12.89 -8.36
CA ALA A 74 9.79 12.71 -8.15
C ALA A 74 10.16 12.74 -6.66
N GLU A 75 9.59 13.69 -5.91
CA GLU A 75 9.73 13.76 -4.44
C GLU A 75 9.21 12.48 -3.79
N TYR A 76 8.04 12.01 -4.21
CA TYR A 76 7.45 10.80 -3.66
C TYR A 76 8.22 9.52 -4.02
N ILE A 77 8.82 9.45 -5.21
CA ILE A 77 9.76 8.36 -5.54
C ILE A 77 10.95 8.38 -4.60
N GLU A 78 11.53 9.54 -4.32
CA GLU A 78 12.68 9.66 -3.42
C GLU A 78 12.34 9.14 -2.02
N GLU A 79 11.14 9.44 -1.52
CA GLU A 79 10.65 8.94 -0.23
C GLU A 79 10.46 7.41 -0.23
N GLU A 80 9.91 6.81 -1.29
CA GLU A 80 9.51 5.40 -1.30
C GLU A 80 10.64 4.40 -1.64
N ILE A 81 11.81 4.87 -2.05
CA ILE A 81 12.93 4.00 -2.41
C ILE A 81 13.39 3.17 -1.19
N GLY A 82 13.33 1.84 -1.32
CA GLY A 82 13.81 0.90 -0.33
C GLY A 82 12.80 0.56 0.77
N HIS A 83 11.58 1.09 0.73
CA HIS A 83 10.52 0.73 1.68
C HIS A 83 10.17 -0.76 1.64
N GLU A 84 10.31 -1.43 0.50
CA GLU A 84 10.14 -2.87 0.37
C GLU A 84 11.15 -3.66 1.23
N GLU A 85 12.36 -3.14 1.45
CA GLU A 85 13.36 -3.76 2.31
C GLU A 85 13.02 -3.60 3.80
N TRP A 86 12.31 -2.54 4.18
CA TRP A 86 11.82 -2.39 5.55
C TRP A 86 10.84 -3.51 5.91
N ILE A 87 9.94 -3.88 4.99
CA ILE A 87 9.03 -5.00 5.18
C ILE A 87 9.78 -6.32 5.36
N LEU A 88 10.83 -6.55 4.58
CA LEU A 88 11.67 -7.74 4.72
C LEU A 88 12.42 -7.77 6.07
N ASN A 89 12.83 -6.60 6.58
CA ASN A 89 13.40 -6.50 7.92
C ASN A 89 12.38 -6.84 9.02
N ASP A 90 11.13 -6.39 8.88
CA ASP A 90 10.05 -6.73 9.81
C ASP A 90 9.73 -8.23 9.81
N ILE A 91 9.70 -8.85 8.62
CA ILE A 91 9.54 -10.30 8.47
C ILE A 91 10.67 -11.05 9.21
N ARG A 92 11.92 -10.57 9.06
CA ARG A 92 13.06 -11.14 9.79
C ARG A 92 12.92 -10.95 11.30
N ALA A 93 12.47 -9.79 11.76
CA ALA A 93 12.22 -9.52 13.18
C ALA A 93 11.13 -10.43 13.75
N CYS A 94 10.16 -10.83 12.93
CA CYS A 94 9.14 -11.83 13.27
C CYS A 94 9.66 -13.29 13.27
N GLY A 95 10.95 -13.52 12.97
CA GLY A 95 11.57 -14.85 12.96
C GLY A 95 11.38 -15.65 11.67
N ALA A 96 10.83 -15.05 10.61
CA ALA A 96 10.69 -15.67 9.30
C ALA A 96 11.88 -15.33 8.37
N ASP A 97 12.06 -16.13 7.31
CA ASP A 97 13.13 -15.91 6.32
C ASP A 97 12.64 -14.94 5.21
N PRO A 98 13.18 -13.71 5.13
CA PRO A 98 12.79 -12.77 4.09
C PRO A 98 13.18 -13.22 2.69
N GLU A 99 14.19 -14.06 2.52
CA GLU A 99 14.60 -14.53 1.19
C GLU A 99 13.59 -15.52 0.61
N VAL A 100 12.88 -16.27 1.45
CA VAL A 100 11.74 -17.09 1.00
C VAL A 100 10.64 -16.21 0.43
N VAL A 101 10.33 -15.08 1.09
CA VAL A 101 9.30 -14.12 0.64
C VAL A 101 9.75 -13.35 -0.61
N ARG A 102 11.03 -12.97 -0.69
CA ARG A 102 11.59 -12.27 -1.85
C ARG A 102 11.40 -13.07 -3.14
N HIS A 103 11.57 -14.39 -3.06
CA HIS A 103 11.52 -15.31 -4.20
C HIS A 103 10.17 -16.04 -4.36
N SER A 104 9.20 -15.80 -3.48
CA SER A 104 7.86 -16.37 -3.60
C SER A 104 7.01 -15.64 -4.65
N GLN A 105 5.86 -16.23 -4.95
CA GLN A 105 4.85 -15.59 -5.79
C GLN A 105 3.81 -14.86 -4.92
N PRO A 106 3.34 -13.68 -5.33
CA PRO A 106 2.22 -13.03 -4.68
C PRO A 106 0.96 -13.90 -4.72
N HIS A 107 0.06 -13.68 -3.77
CA HIS A 107 -1.29 -14.19 -3.91
C HIS A 107 -1.95 -13.54 -5.13
N ILE A 108 -2.85 -14.28 -5.80
CA ILE A 108 -3.49 -13.81 -7.04
C ILE A 108 -4.22 -12.47 -6.87
N THR A 109 -4.79 -12.21 -5.69
CA THR A 109 -5.46 -10.93 -5.41
C THR A 109 -4.49 -9.76 -5.34
N THR A 110 -3.29 -9.97 -4.77
CA THR A 110 -2.21 -8.98 -4.72
C THR A 110 -1.69 -8.69 -6.11
N GLU A 111 -1.45 -9.75 -6.90
CA GLU A 111 -1.05 -9.63 -8.31
C GLU A 111 -2.09 -8.86 -9.12
N LEU A 112 -3.38 -9.18 -8.98
CA LEU A 112 -4.45 -8.49 -9.69
C LEU A 112 -4.56 -7.02 -9.32
N MET A 113 -4.35 -6.67 -8.05
CA MET A 113 -4.31 -5.26 -7.60
C MET A 113 -3.17 -4.49 -8.29
N VAL A 114 -1.96 -5.07 -8.30
CA VAL A 114 -0.78 -4.48 -8.97
C VAL A 114 -1.01 -4.38 -10.47
N ALA A 115 -1.48 -5.45 -11.11
CA ALA A 115 -1.76 -5.50 -12.54
C ALA A 115 -2.83 -4.46 -12.95
N TYR A 116 -3.86 -4.27 -12.13
CA TYR A 116 -4.88 -3.24 -12.35
C TYR A 116 -4.27 -1.83 -12.30
N ALA A 117 -3.37 -1.55 -11.35
CA ALA A 117 -2.68 -0.26 -11.28
C ALA A 117 -1.84 0.01 -12.54
N TYR A 118 -1.06 -0.98 -13.00
CA TYR A 118 -0.33 -0.87 -14.26
C TYR A 118 -1.27 -0.67 -15.46
N HIS A 119 -2.37 -1.41 -15.52
CA HIS A 119 -3.35 -1.29 -16.59
C HIS A 119 -3.96 0.13 -16.65
N GLN A 120 -4.34 0.67 -15.49
CA GLN A 120 -4.90 2.01 -15.38
C GLN A 120 -3.89 3.08 -15.84
N ILE A 121 -2.60 2.91 -15.53
CA ILE A 121 -1.52 3.78 -15.99
C ILE A 121 -1.30 3.64 -17.50
N ASP A 122 -1.27 2.42 -18.02
CA ASP A 122 -0.91 2.15 -19.41
C ASP A 122 -2.03 2.47 -20.40
N ARG A 123 -3.28 2.17 -20.03
CA ARG A 123 -4.44 2.19 -20.95
C ARG A 123 -5.54 3.15 -20.52
N GLY A 124 -5.58 3.53 -19.24
CA GLY A 124 -6.58 4.41 -18.67
C GLY A 124 -6.07 5.83 -18.45
N ASN A 125 -6.54 6.44 -17.36
CA ASN A 125 -6.01 7.70 -16.87
C ASN A 125 -4.89 7.42 -15.85
N PRO A 126 -3.63 7.81 -16.12
CA PRO A 126 -2.51 7.58 -15.20
C PRO A 126 -2.70 8.24 -13.83
N VAL A 127 -3.39 9.37 -13.74
CA VAL A 127 -3.70 10.02 -12.46
C VAL A 127 -4.65 9.16 -11.60
N GLY A 128 -5.39 8.23 -12.21
CA GLY A 128 -6.23 7.27 -11.50
C GLY A 128 -5.47 6.37 -10.52
N PHE A 129 -4.16 6.16 -10.73
CA PHE A 129 -3.28 5.48 -9.78
C PHE A 129 -3.35 6.11 -8.38
N PHE A 130 -3.37 7.44 -8.29
CA PHE A 130 -3.42 8.16 -7.00
C PHE A 130 -4.73 7.96 -6.25
N GLY A 131 -5.79 7.48 -6.91
CA GLY A 131 -7.03 7.08 -6.22
C GLY A 131 -6.81 5.86 -5.32
N MET A 132 -6.03 4.88 -5.78
CA MET A 132 -5.62 3.73 -4.98
C MET A 132 -4.72 4.17 -3.82
N VAL A 133 -3.71 4.99 -4.12
CA VAL A 133 -2.80 5.57 -3.10
C VAL A 133 -3.59 6.31 -2.02
N HIS A 134 -4.54 7.18 -2.40
CA HIS A 134 -5.36 7.94 -1.46
C HIS A 134 -6.11 7.06 -0.47
N VAL A 135 -6.70 5.95 -0.94
CA VAL A 135 -7.46 5.03 -0.07
C VAL A 135 -6.51 4.23 0.84
N LEU A 136 -5.39 3.74 0.30
CA LEU A 136 -4.44 2.91 1.06
C LEU A 136 -3.67 3.74 2.10
N GLU A 137 -3.04 4.84 1.70
CA GLU A 137 -2.24 5.66 2.60
C GLU A 137 -3.09 6.47 3.58
N GLY A 138 -4.23 6.98 3.12
CA GLY A 138 -5.18 7.69 3.97
C GLY A 138 -5.70 6.78 5.09
N THR A 139 -5.73 5.47 4.86
CA THR A 139 -6.04 4.47 5.88
C THR A 139 -4.84 4.20 6.78
N SER A 140 -3.63 4.05 6.22
CA SER A 140 -2.40 3.80 6.98
C SER A 140 -2.10 4.86 8.02
N ILE A 141 -2.24 6.16 7.71
CA ILE A 141 -1.90 7.24 8.68
C ILE A 141 -2.80 7.18 9.93
N ALA A 142 -4.09 6.90 9.77
CA ALA A 142 -5.03 6.85 10.88
C ALA A 142 -4.86 5.58 11.75
N LEU A 143 -4.37 4.51 11.15
CA LEU A 143 -4.46 3.16 11.71
C LEU A 143 -3.11 2.61 12.18
N ALA A 144 -2.01 3.00 11.52
CA ALA A 144 -0.67 2.48 11.79
C ALA A 144 -0.23 2.71 13.23
N SER A 145 -0.44 3.90 13.80
CA SER A 145 -0.02 4.18 15.18
C SER A 145 -0.78 3.36 16.22
N ALA A 146 -2.09 3.17 16.04
CA ALA A 146 -2.92 2.40 16.96
C ALA A 146 -2.63 0.90 16.85
N ALA A 147 -2.54 0.38 15.61
CA ALA A 147 -2.22 -1.01 15.35
C ALA A 147 -0.79 -1.38 15.80
N ALA A 148 0.21 -0.53 15.55
CA ALA A 148 1.59 -0.81 15.94
C ALA A 148 1.75 -1.04 17.44
N ALA A 149 1.11 -0.21 18.28
CA ALA A 149 1.15 -0.38 19.73
C ALA A 149 0.49 -1.70 20.19
N LYS A 150 -0.60 -2.09 19.53
CA LYS A 150 -1.34 -3.33 19.83
C LYS A 150 -0.58 -4.57 19.37
N ILE A 151 -0.12 -4.58 18.13
CA ILE A 151 0.73 -5.63 17.56
C ILE A 151 1.97 -5.85 18.43
N GLN A 152 2.65 -4.76 18.83
CA GLN A 152 3.83 -4.86 19.69
C GLN A 152 3.50 -5.51 21.04
N THR A 153 2.35 -5.18 21.64
CA THR A 153 1.95 -5.75 22.93
C THR A 153 1.51 -7.22 22.80
N SER A 154 0.88 -7.59 21.69
CA SER A 154 0.35 -8.94 21.48
C SER A 154 1.41 -9.94 21.01
N LEU A 155 2.47 -9.48 20.32
CA LEU A 155 3.47 -10.36 19.68
C LEU A 155 4.86 -10.35 20.37
N ASN A 156 5.07 -9.54 21.40
CA ASN A 156 6.27 -9.61 22.28
C ASN A 156 5.95 -10.38 23.57
#